data_AF-A0AAJ2FAU0-F1
#
_entry.id   AF-A0AAJ2FAU0-F1
#
_cell.length_a   1.000
_cell.length_b   1.000
_cell.length_c   1.000
_cell.angle_alpha   90.00
_cell.angle_beta   90.00
_cell.angle_gamma   90.00
#
_symmetry.space_group_name_H-M   'P 1'
#
loop_
_entity.id
_entity.type
_entity.pdbx_description
1 polymer ?
#
loop_
_entity_poly.entity_id
_entity_poly.type
_entity_poly.pdbx_seq_one_letter_code
_entity_poly.pdbx_strand_id
1 'polypeptide(L)'
;MMIQANLILKIIMISFLILYCLGCDNCQKNIFSIEEIKNFSVRKDGIPPSDGGLILFVNVGLKKLGVIQKSRLITLYNDSQYSKIYNNPYNFLFEALNQKILFDSKNILENGGFIINKDCILEKEYKEKGLNGILQKYFTMEGINFYLKKSDIDRTKKYTLLFFCFINKFKIREDEYIGLHIVSRPEK
;
A
#
# COMPACT_ATOMS: atom_id res chain seq x y z
N MET A 1 20.97 54.71 5.67
CA MET A 1 20.70 53.56 6.56
C MET A 1 19.42 52.78 6.22
N MET A 2 18.33 53.38 5.72
CA MET A 2 17.08 52.65 5.40
C MET A 2 17.18 51.58 4.29
N ILE A 3 18.06 51.77 3.30
CA ILE A 3 18.16 50.85 2.13
C ILE A 3 18.71 49.47 2.54
N GLN A 4 19.63 49.42 3.51
CA GLN A 4 20.22 48.16 3.98
C GLN A 4 19.21 47.31 4.76
N ALA A 5 18.31 47.91 5.53
CA ALA A 5 17.29 47.18 6.29
C ALA A 5 16.29 46.44 5.38
N ASN A 6 15.88 47.05 4.27
CA ASN A 6 14.97 46.42 3.30
C ASN A 6 15.62 45.26 2.54
N LEU A 7 16.92 45.33 2.29
CA LEU A 7 17.67 44.24 1.66
C LEU A 7 17.77 43.04 2.59
N ILE A 8 18.08 43.28 3.87
CA ILE A 8 18.20 42.24 4.90
C ILE A 8 16.85 41.52 5.10
N LEU A 9 15.74 42.27 5.16
CA LEU A 9 14.40 41.67 5.31
C LEU A 9 14.03 40.76 4.13
N LYS A 10 14.35 41.17 2.90
CA LYS A 10 14.12 40.35 1.70
C LYS A 10 14.94 39.07 1.71
N ILE A 11 16.20 39.14 2.12
CA ILE A 11 17.07 37.95 2.24
C ILE A 11 16.49 36.99 3.28
N ILE A 12 16.05 37.48 4.44
CA ILE A 12 15.45 36.64 5.49
C ILE A 12 14.18 35.95 4.97
N MET A 13 13.29 36.67 4.27
CA MET A 13 12.07 36.07 3.70
C MET A 13 12.38 34.98 2.66
N ILE A 14 13.36 35.20 1.78
CA ILE A 14 13.78 34.22 0.78
C ILE A 14 14.37 32.98 1.48
N SER A 15 15.18 33.16 2.51
CA SER A 15 15.74 32.07 3.31
C SER A 15 14.64 31.25 4.00
N PHE A 16 13.61 31.90 4.56
CA PHE A 16 12.44 31.20 5.12
C PHE A 16 11.64 30.45 4.06
N LEU A 17 11.48 31.00 2.86
CA LEU A 17 10.79 30.34 1.75
C LEU A 17 11.56 29.09 1.28
N ILE A 18 12.89 29.19 1.16
CA ILE A 18 13.78 28.08 0.80
C ILE A 18 13.76 27.01 1.89
N LEU A 19 13.82 27.39 3.17
CA LEU A 19 13.72 26.45 4.30
C LEU A 19 12.35 25.75 4.35
N TYR A 20 11.27 26.46 4.00
CA TYR A 20 9.93 25.86 3.90
C TYR A 20 9.83 24.86 2.74
N CYS A 21 10.47 25.16 1.61
CA CYS A 21 10.54 24.24 0.47
C CYS A 21 11.44 23.02 0.74
N LEU A 22 12.54 23.18 1.48
CA LEU A 22 13.46 22.09 1.85
C LEU A 22 12.94 21.26 3.03
N GLY A 23 12.03 21.80 3.85
CA GLY A 23 11.36 21.09 4.94
C GLY A 23 10.31 20.07 4.48
N CYS A 24 10.12 19.91 3.17
CA CYS A 24 9.21 18.92 2.58
C CYS A 24 9.93 17.68 2.04
N ASP A 25 11.07 17.31 2.63
CA ASP A 25 11.52 15.92 2.59
C ASP A 25 10.63 15.10 3.54
N ASN A 26 9.37 14.92 3.13
CA ASN A 26 8.62 13.73 3.52
C ASN A 26 9.34 12.58 2.81
N CYS A 27 10.47 12.16 3.37
CA CYS A 27 11.15 10.94 3.05
C CYS A 27 10.11 9.86 3.34
N GLN A 28 9.32 9.52 2.31
CA GLN A 28 8.17 8.64 2.43
C GLN A 28 8.74 7.32 2.92
N LYS A 29 8.60 7.09 4.23
CA LYS A 29 9.12 5.90 4.87
C LYS A 29 8.48 4.73 4.13
N ASN A 30 9.33 3.85 3.58
CA ASN A 30 8.85 2.66 2.90
C ASN A 30 7.87 1.94 3.83
N ILE A 31 6.70 1.59 3.28
CA ILE A 31 5.70 0.74 3.92
C ILE A 31 6.34 -0.58 4.34
N PHE A 32 7.16 -1.19 3.49
CA PHE A 32 7.83 -2.47 3.72
C PHE A 32 9.34 -2.37 3.55
N SER A 33 10.10 -3.12 4.34
CA SER A 33 11.53 -3.40 4.11
C SER A 33 11.71 -4.51 3.08
N ILE A 34 12.91 -4.61 2.51
CA ILE A 34 13.22 -5.68 1.54
C ILE A 34 13.20 -7.07 2.19
N GLU A 35 13.58 -7.18 3.46
CA GLU A 35 13.50 -8.41 4.25
C GLU A 35 12.06 -8.84 4.46
N GLU A 36 11.15 -7.90 4.77
CA GLU A 36 9.71 -8.18 4.89
C GLU A 36 9.15 -8.74 3.59
N ILE A 37 9.51 -8.15 2.43
CA ILE A 37 9.08 -8.63 1.11
C ILE A 37 9.62 -10.04 0.80
N LYS A 38 10.87 -10.33 1.13
CA LYS A 38 11.43 -11.69 0.95
C LYS A 38 10.66 -12.74 1.75
N ASN A 39 10.17 -12.35 2.93
CA ASN A 39 9.40 -13.22 3.83
C ASN A 39 7.92 -13.37 3.44
N PHE A 40 7.42 -12.68 2.40
CA PHE A 40 6.06 -12.89 1.87
C PHE A 40 5.87 -14.28 1.24
N SER A 41 6.96 -15.03 1.06
CA SER A 41 7.01 -16.33 0.38
C SER A 41 7.43 -17.50 1.28
N VAL A 42 7.64 -17.29 2.58
CA VAL A 42 8.16 -18.34 3.48
C VAL A 42 7.11 -18.67 4.54
N ARG A 43 6.54 -19.88 4.49
CA ARG A 43 5.88 -20.46 5.66
C ARG A 43 6.96 -21.04 6.58
N LYS A 44 6.83 -20.83 7.89
CA LYS A 44 7.78 -21.34 8.90
C LYS A 44 7.80 -22.88 9.01
N ASP A 45 6.81 -23.56 8.45
CA ASP A 45 6.69 -25.02 8.44
C ASP A 45 7.44 -25.70 7.27
N GLY A 46 8.17 -24.93 6.44
CA GLY A 46 8.93 -25.48 5.31
C GLY A 46 8.05 -25.95 4.14
N ILE A 47 6.73 -25.81 4.25
CA ILE A 47 5.80 -26.09 3.16
C ILE A 47 5.80 -24.88 2.21
N PRO A 48 5.92 -25.05 0.89
CA PRO A 48 5.74 -23.95 -0.06
C PRO A 48 4.40 -23.27 0.25
N PRO A 49 4.36 -21.93 0.42
CA PRO A 49 3.09 -21.28 0.62
C PRO A 49 2.19 -21.60 -0.58
N SER A 50 0.96 -22.01 -0.31
CA SER A 50 -0.09 -21.72 -1.26
C SER A 50 -0.18 -20.19 -1.32
N ASP A 51 0.55 -19.59 -2.26
CA ASP A 51 0.48 -18.16 -2.56
C ASP A 51 -0.91 -17.78 -3.07
N GLY A 52 -1.76 -18.78 -3.37
CA GLY A 52 -3.19 -18.63 -3.66
C GLY A 52 -3.89 -17.89 -2.53
N GLY A 53 -4.30 -16.66 -2.80
CA GLY A 53 -5.05 -15.82 -1.88
C GLY A 53 -4.30 -14.63 -1.30
N LEU A 54 -2.97 -14.48 -1.43
CA LEU A 54 -2.31 -13.26 -0.93
C LEU A 54 -2.68 -12.06 -1.82
N ILE A 55 -3.47 -11.14 -1.25
CA ILE A 55 -3.92 -9.92 -1.93
C ILE A 55 -2.90 -8.80 -1.70
N LEU A 56 -2.45 -8.19 -2.79
CA LEU A 56 -1.54 -7.05 -2.79
C LEU A 56 -2.21 -5.83 -3.43
N PHE A 57 -1.71 -4.65 -3.04
CA PHE A 57 -2.18 -3.37 -3.57
C PHE A 57 -1.03 -2.63 -4.23
N VAL A 58 -1.27 -2.14 -5.45
CA VAL A 58 -0.30 -1.36 -6.23
C VAL A 58 -0.91 -0.04 -6.69
N ASN A 59 -0.06 0.96 -6.93
CA ASN A 59 -0.47 2.29 -7.33
C ASN A 59 -0.80 2.34 -8.83
N VAL A 60 -2.00 2.81 -9.17
CA VAL A 60 -2.48 2.97 -10.56
C VAL A 60 -2.95 4.41 -10.80
N GLY A 61 -2.72 5.31 -9.83
CA GLY A 61 -3.07 6.72 -9.89
C GLY A 61 -3.45 7.29 -8.51
N LEU A 62 -3.57 8.62 -8.41
CA LEU A 62 -3.77 9.36 -7.15
C LEU A 62 -4.89 8.81 -6.24
N LYS A 63 -5.98 8.33 -6.84
CA LYS A 63 -7.14 7.76 -6.14
C LYS A 63 -7.46 6.33 -6.55
N LYS A 64 -6.59 5.69 -7.32
CA LYS A 64 -6.82 4.36 -7.89
C LYS A 64 -5.81 3.36 -7.39
N LEU A 65 -6.30 2.22 -6.95
CA LEU A 65 -5.48 1.09 -6.52
C LEU A 65 -5.76 -0.10 -7.41
N GLY A 66 -4.69 -0.79 -7.77
CA GLY A 66 -4.73 -2.09 -8.41
C GLY A 66 -4.72 -3.12 -7.29
N VAL A 67 -5.69 -4.00 -7.29
CA VAL A 67 -5.75 -5.16 -6.41
C VAL A 67 -5.34 -6.36 -7.24
N ILE A 68 -4.27 -7.01 -6.83
CA ILE A 68 -3.65 -8.08 -7.61
C ILE A 68 -3.06 -9.13 -6.68
N GLN A 69 -3.13 -10.40 -7.08
CA GLN A 69 -2.47 -11.48 -6.35
C GLN A 69 -0.96 -11.45 -6.60
N LYS A 70 -0.18 -11.92 -5.62
CA LYS A 70 1.29 -12.00 -5.71
C LYS A 70 1.77 -12.73 -6.96
N SER A 71 1.20 -13.89 -7.27
CA SER A 71 1.56 -14.70 -8.44
C SER A 71 1.42 -13.90 -9.74
N ARG A 72 0.30 -13.18 -9.89
CA ARG A 72 0.01 -12.32 -11.04
C ARG A 72 0.94 -11.12 -11.13
N LEU A 73 1.31 -10.54 -9.99
CA LEU A 73 2.29 -9.45 -9.95
C LEU A 73 3.70 -9.93 -10.38
N ILE A 74 4.06 -11.17 -10.05
CA ILE A 74 5.30 -11.79 -10.53
C ILE A 74 5.22 -12.12 -12.03
N THR A 75 4.08 -12.60 -12.53
CA THR A 75 3.86 -12.74 -13.99
C THR A 75 4.07 -11.41 -14.69
N LEU A 76 3.50 -10.32 -14.16
CA LEU A 76 3.70 -8.98 -14.72
C LEU A 76 5.17 -8.55 -14.72
N TYR A 77 5.96 -8.94 -13.72
CA TYR A 77 7.41 -8.71 -13.72
C TYR A 77 8.10 -9.46 -14.87
N ASN A 78 7.82 -10.75 -15.02
CA ASN A 78 8.46 -11.61 -16.01
C ASN A 78 8.10 -11.23 -17.45
N ASP A 79 6.83 -10.92 -17.70
CA ASP A 79 6.26 -10.81 -19.05
C ASP A 79 6.26 -9.37 -19.61
N SER A 80 6.81 -8.42 -18.86
CA SER A 80 6.83 -7.00 -19.25
C SER A 80 8.22 -6.39 -19.22
N GLN A 81 8.29 -5.07 -19.48
CA GLN A 81 9.51 -4.28 -19.36
C GLN A 81 10.11 -4.26 -17.94
N TYR A 82 9.35 -4.62 -16.91
CA TYR A 82 9.84 -4.55 -15.53
C TYR A 82 11.01 -5.50 -15.26
N SER A 83 11.08 -6.67 -15.90
CA SER A 83 12.25 -7.57 -15.81
C SER A 83 13.54 -6.96 -16.36
N LYS A 84 13.44 -5.99 -17.28
CA LYS A 84 14.58 -5.27 -17.85
C LYS A 84 15.02 -4.09 -16.98
N ILE A 85 14.09 -3.52 -16.20
CA ILE A 85 14.35 -2.37 -15.31
C ILE A 85 14.85 -2.85 -13.95
N TYR A 86 14.32 -3.96 -13.44
CA TYR A 86 14.64 -4.50 -12.14
C TYR A 86 15.37 -5.84 -12.27
N ASN A 87 16.63 -5.84 -11.86
CA ASN A 87 17.53 -7.01 -11.94
C ASN A 87 17.06 -8.25 -11.15
N ASN A 88 16.05 -8.09 -10.28
CA ASN A 88 15.54 -9.15 -9.41
C ASN A 88 14.07 -8.88 -9.06
N PRO A 89 13.18 -9.89 -9.06
CA PRO A 89 11.78 -9.74 -8.67
C PRO A 89 11.58 -9.12 -7.29
N TYR A 90 12.48 -9.32 -6.32
CA TYR A 90 12.34 -8.72 -4.99
C TYR A 90 12.47 -7.19 -5.00
N ASN A 91 13.34 -6.63 -5.86
CA ASN A 91 13.47 -5.17 -5.99
C ASN A 91 12.23 -4.58 -6.65
N PHE A 92 11.70 -5.27 -7.67
CA PHE A 92 10.43 -4.89 -8.28
C PHE A 92 9.29 -4.92 -7.27
N LEU A 93 9.13 -6.01 -6.51
CA LEU A 93 8.09 -6.12 -5.48
C LEU A 93 8.25 -5.05 -4.40
N PHE A 94 9.47 -4.76 -3.96
CA PHE A 94 9.74 -3.71 -2.99
C PHE A 94 9.25 -2.35 -3.50
N GLU A 95 9.60 -1.97 -4.73
CA GLU A 95 9.16 -0.69 -5.29
C GLU A 95 7.65 -0.67 -5.58
N ALA A 96 7.07 -1.77 -6.07
CA ALA A 96 5.64 -1.90 -6.35
C ALA A 96 4.79 -1.77 -5.08
N LEU A 97 5.14 -2.50 -4.02
CA LEU A 97 4.37 -2.56 -2.78
C LEU A 97 4.56 -1.33 -1.90
N ASN A 98 5.70 -0.65 -2.03
CA ASN A 98 5.93 0.69 -1.48
C ASN A 98 5.29 1.82 -2.31
N GLN A 99 4.43 1.49 -3.29
CA GLN A 99 3.64 2.43 -4.09
C GLN A 99 4.47 3.39 -4.97
N LYS A 100 5.74 3.05 -5.26
CA LYS A 100 6.65 3.87 -6.06
C LYS A 100 6.51 3.67 -7.56
N ILE A 101 5.97 2.53 -7.98
CA ILE A 101 5.66 2.25 -9.39
C ILE A 101 4.22 2.68 -9.68
N LEU A 102 4.05 3.57 -10.66
CA LEU A 102 2.75 3.86 -11.25
C LEU A 102 2.47 2.85 -12.36
N PHE A 103 1.54 1.93 -12.10
CA PHE A 103 1.13 0.91 -13.07
C PHE A 103 0.11 1.46 -14.06
N ASP A 104 0.17 0.96 -15.29
CA ASP A 104 -0.93 1.11 -16.24
C ASP A 104 -2.12 0.25 -15.79
N SER A 105 -3.31 0.86 -15.80
CA SER A 105 -4.57 0.18 -15.49
C SER A 105 -4.79 -1.06 -16.36
N LYS A 106 -4.47 -0.98 -17.65
CA LYS A 106 -4.62 -2.08 -18.61
C LYS A 106 -3.77 -3.29 -18.21
N ASN A 107 -2.50 -3.05 -17.85
CA ASN A 107 -1.59 -4.13 -17.44
C ASN A 107 -2.10 -4.87 -16.21
N ILE A 108 -2.70 -4.16 -15.24
CA ILE A 108 -3.29 -4.80 -14.04
C ILE A 108 -4.48 -5.67 -14.41
N LEU A 109 -5.38 -5.16 -15.27
CA LEU A 109 -6.58 -5.89 -15.69
C LEU A 109 -6.26 -7.13 -16.52
N GLU A 110 -5.32 -7.02 -17.47
CA GLU A 110 -4.88 -8.15 -18.32
C GLU A 110 -4.18 -9.25 -17.52
N ASN A 111 -3.60 -8.93 -16.36
CA ASN A 111 -2.98 -9.89 -15.46
C ASN A 111 -3.93 -10.39 -14.37
N GLY A 112 -5.25 -10.27 -14.57
CA GLY A 112 -6.27 -10.80 -13.65
C GLY A 112 -6.42 -10.03 -12.34
N GLY A 113 -5.83 -8.83 -12.25
CA GLY A 113 -6.14 -7.88 -11.20
C GLY A 113 -7.42 -7.10 -11.49
N PHE A 114 -7.78 -6.20 -10.58
CA PHE A 114 -8.84 -5.23 -10.81
C PHE A 114 -8.50 -3.89 -10.16
N ILE A 115 -9.27 -2.87 -10.53
CA ILE A 115 -9.02 -1.50 -10.08
C ILE A 115 -10.17 -1.03 -9.21
N ILE A 116 -9.83 -0.39 -8.09
CA ILE A 116 -10.79 0.32 -7.25
C ILE A 116 -10.43 1.81 -7.20
N ASN A 117 -11.45 2.64 -7.07
CA ASN A 117 -11.27 4.01 -6.60
C ASN A 117 -11.31 3.98 -5.08
N LYS A 118 -10.37 4.63 -4.39
CA LYS A 118 -10.40 4.71 -2.92
C LYS A 118 -11.66 5.45 -2.46
N ASP A 119 -12.34 4.90 -1.46
CA ASP A 119 -13.50 5.55 -0.86
C ASP A 119 -13.06 6.79 -0.05
N CYS A 120 -13.55 7.96 -0.44
CA CYS A 120 -13.12 9.24 0.16
C CYS A 120 -13.61 9.42 1.60
N ILE A 121 -14.74 8.81 1.98
CA ILE A 121 -15.29 8.87 3.33
C ILE A 121 -14.39 8.04 4.25
N LEU A 122 -14.00 6.84 3.80
CA LEU A 122 -13.07 5.99 4.54
C LEU A 122 -11.66 6.60 4.60
N GLU A 123 -11.18 7.27 3.55
CA GLU A 123 -9.91 8.02 3.62
C GLU A 123 -9.96 9.13 4.68
N LYS A 124 -11.07 9.86 4.78
CA LYS A 124 -11.26 10.86 5.83
C LYS A 124 -11.28 10.23 7.21
N GLU A 125 -12.05 9.14 7.38
CA GLU A 125 -12.15 8.44 8.66
C GLU A 125 -10.82 7.84 9.12
N TYR A 126 -10.03 7.29 8.19
CA TYR A 126 -8.68 6.78 8.50
C TYR A 126 -7.73 7.89 8.94
N LYS A 127 -7.78 9.06 8.30
CA LYS A 127 -6.98 10.23 8.71
C LYS A 127 -7.34 10.71 10.12
N GLU A 128 -8.62 10.65 10.48
CA GLU A 128 -9.11 11.12 11.79
C GLU A 128 -8.87 10.11 12.92
N LYS A 129 -9.10 8.82 12.67
CA LYS A 129 -9.12 7.77 13.72
C LYS A 129 -7.94 6.80 13.68
N GLY A 130 -7.15 6.85 12.61
CA GLY A 130 -6.08 5.89 12.35
C GLY A 130 -6.57 4.46 12.14
N LEU A 131 -5.62 3.52 12.01
CA LEU A 131 -5.93 2.10 11.78
C LEU A 131 -6.75 1.49 12.91
N ASN A 132 -6.46 1.81 14.16
CA ASN A 132 -7.17 1.22 15.30
C ASN A 132 -8.67 1.52 15.28
N GLY A 133 -9.06 2.75 14.93
CA GLY A 133 -10.47 3.11 14.76
C GLY A 133 -11.13 2.38 13.59
N ILE A 134 -10.41 2.18 12.49
CA ILE A 134 -10.87 1.39 11.35
C ILE A 134 -11.10 -0.08 11.77
N LEU A 135 -10.12 -0.70 12.44
CA LEU A 135 -10.21 -2.09 12.89
C LEU A 135 -11.39 -2.28 13.85
N GLN A 136 -11.54 -1.43 14.86
CA GLN A 136 -12.64 -1.52 15.83
C GLN A 136 -14.03 -1.39 15.17
N LYS A 137 -14.15 -0.47 14.20
CA LYS A 137 -15.43 -0.19 13.55
C LYS A 137 -15.82 -1.27 12.55
N TYR A 138 -14.90 -1.70 11.68
CA TYR A 138 -15.23 -2.50 10.50
C TYR A 138 -14.82 -3.97 10.60
N PHE A 139 -14.03 -4.36 11.59
CA PHE A 139 -13.52 -5.72 11.73
C PHE A 139 -13.94 -6.37 13.06
N THR A 140 -14.09 -7.68 13.04
CA THR A 140 -14.16 -8.55 14.21
C THR A 140 -12.83 -9.25 14.36
N MET A 141 -12.29 -9.30 15.58
CA MET A 141 -11.05 -10.00 15.88
C MET A 141 -11.38 -11.39 16.42
N GLU A 142 -10.80 -12.44 15.83
CA GLU A 142 -10.86 -13.81 16.36
C GLU A 142 -9.43 -14.36 16.45
N GLY A 143 -8.97 -14.62 17.67
CA GLY A 143 -7.56 -14.93 17.93
C GLY A 143 -6.64 -13.79 17.50
N ILE A 144 -5.71 -14.08 16.59
CA ILE A 144 -4.76 -13.10 16.02
C ILE A 144 -5.22 -12.48 14.69
N ASN A 145 -6.37 -12.92 14.18
CA ASN A 145 -6.88 -12.52 12.87
C ASN A 145 -8.03 -11.52 12.98
N PHE A 146 -8.14 -10.67 11.99
CA PHE A 146 -9.23 -9.73 11.79
C PHE A 146 -10.03 -10.14 10.56
N TYR A 147 -11.35 -10.11 10.71
CA TYR A 147 -12.31 -10.44 9.67
C TYR A 147 -13.22 -9.25 9.47
N LEU A 148 -13.54 -8.90 8.23
CA LEU A 148 -14.53 -7.86 7.97
C LEU A 148 -15.87 -8.29 8.58
N LYS A 149 -16.54 -7.36 9.29
CA LYS A 149 -17.90 -7.60 9.78
C LYS A 149 -18.81 -7.91 8.59
N LYS A 150 -19.72 -8.88 8.75
CA LYS A 150 -20.75 -9.23 7.78
C LYS A 150 -21.79 -8.09 7.70
N SER A 151 -21.41 -6.97 7.08
CA SER A 151 -22.30 -5.89 6.69
C SER A 151 -22.24 -5.72 5.17
N ASP A 152 -23.26 -5.10 4.59
CA ASP A 152 -23.33 -4.74 3.16
C ASP A 152 -22.29 -3.65 2.84
N ILE A 153 -21.03 -4.07 2.78
CA ILE A 153 -19.89 -3.25 2.36
C ILE A 153 -19.69 -3.52 0.88
N ASP A 154 -19.88 -2.48 0.06
CA ASP A 154 -19.58 -2.58 -1.36
C ASP A 154 -18.09 -2.88 -1.61
N ARG A 155 -17.78 -3.30 -2.83
CA ARG A 155 -16.42 -3.67 -3.24
C ARG A 155 -15.40 -2.56 -2.97
N THR A 156 -15.75 -1.31 -3.26
CA THR A 156 -14.85 -0.16 -3.13
C THR A 156 -14.48 0.06 -1.67
N LYS A 157 -15.46 0.07 -0.77
CA LYS A 157 -15.23 0.19 0.67
C LYS A 157 -14.43 -0.98 1.21
N LYS A 158 -14.80 -2.21 0.84
CA LYS A 158 -14.11 -3.44 1.24
C LYS A 158 -12.61 -3.35 0.95
N TYR A 159 -12.23 -3.10 -0.30
CA TYR A 159 -10.83 -3.07 -0.69
C TYR A 159 -10.11 -1.79 -0.23
N THR A 160 -10.82 -0.69 0.04
CA THR A 160 -10.24 0.49 0.71
C THR A 160 -9.85 0.17 2.17
N LEU A 161 -10.72 -0.52 2.93
CA LEU A 161 -10.42 -0.97 4.29
C LEU A 161 -9.22 -1.91 4.32
N LEU A 162 -9.20 -2.89 3.40
CA LEU A 162 -8.09 -3.82 3.26
C LEU A 162 -6.78 -3.09 2.87
N PHE A 163 -6.85 -2.09 2.00
CA PHE A 163 -5.70 -1.25 1.69
C PHE A 163 -5.12 -0.54 2.93
N PHE A 164 -5.97 -0.03 3.83
CA PHE A 164 -5.48 0.56 5.08
C PHE A 164 -4.76 -0.46 5.96
N CYS A 165 -5.26 -1.70 6.03
CA CYS A 165 -4.54 -2.77 6.70
C CYS A 165 -3.20 -3.06 6.03
N PHE A 166 -3.16 -3.10 4.69
CA PHE A 166 -1.95 -3.34 3.90
C PHE A 166 -0.86 -2.30 4.16
N ILE A 167 -1.17 -1.00 4.09
CA ILE A 167 -0.18 0.06 4.34
C ILE A 167 0.29 0.14 5.80
N ASN A 168 -0.40 -0.56 6.71
CA ASN A 168 0.01 -0.75 8.10
C ASN A 168 0.66 -2.13 8.33
N LYS A 169 1.15 -2.77 7.26
CA LYS A 169 1.91 -4.03 7.28
C LYS A 169 1.12 -5.28 7.67
N PHE A 170 -0.22 -5.25 7.59
CA PHE A 170 -1.01 -6.47 7.77
C PHE A 170 -0.96 -7.33 6.51
N LYS A 171 -0.95 -8.65 6.69
CA LYS A 171 -1.08 -9.61 5.60
C LYS A 171 -2.56 -9.84 5.32
N ILE A 172 -2.94 -9.85 4.05
CA ILE A 172 -4.34 -10.00 3.62
C ILE A 172 -4.44 -11.22 2.74
N ARG A 173 -5.24 -12.19 3.17
CA ARG A 173 -5.51 -13.41 2.42
C ARG A 173 -6.99 -13.51 2.09
N GLU A 174 -7.29 -14.00 0.90
CA GLU A 174 -8.63 -14.42 0.53
C GLU A 174 -8.72 -15.94 0.59
N ASP A 175 -9.70 -16.43 1.35
CA ASP A 175 -10.12 -17.82 1.27
C ASP A 175 -11.01 -17.98 0.03
N GLU A 176 -10.49 -18.64 -1.00
CA GLU A 176 -11.15 -18.81 -2.29
C GLU A 176 -12.40 -19.71 -2.21
N TYR A 177 -12.57 -20.53 -1.16
CA TYR A 177 -13.72 -21.42 -1.00
C TYR A 177 -14.95 -20.68 -0.44
N ILE A 178 -14.73 -19.74 0.47
CA ILE A 178 -15.81 -19.01 1.16
C ILE A 178 -15.81 -17.49 0.88
N GLY A 179 -14.86 -16.99 0.09
CA GLY A 179 -14.70 -15.57 -0.24
C GLY A 179 -14.31 -14.67 0.95
N LEU A 180 -13.87 -15.28 2.05
CA LEU A 180 -13.56 -14.59 3.30
C LEU A 180 -12.20 -13.93 3.23
N HIS A 181 -12.12 -12.67 3.62
CA HIS A 181 -10.85 -11.94 3.69
C HIS A 181 -10.32 -11.98 5.12
N ILE A 182 -9.15 -12.60 5.28
CA ILE A 182 -8.46 -12.78 6.54
C ILE A 182 -7.32 -11.77 6.60
N VAL A 183 -7.34 -10.92 7.63
CA VAL A 183 -6.31 -9.91 7.86
C VAL A 183 -5.52 -10.30 9.09
N SER A 184 -4.23 -10.61 8.94
CA SER A 184 -3.37 -11.02 10.04
C SER A 184 -2.29 -9.99 10.32
N ARG A 185 -1.93 -9.86 11.61
CA ARG A 185 -0.84 -8.97 12.02
C ARG A 185 0.49 -9.46 11.42
N PRO A 186 1.45 -8.55 11.18
CA PRO A 186 2.82 -8.96 10.92
C PRO A 186 3.33 -9.77 12.11
N GLU A 187 3.94 -10.93 11.84
CA GLU A 187 4.59 -11.73 12.87
C GLU A 187 5.78 -10.92 13.43
N LYS A 188 5.86 -10.84 14.76
CA LYS A 188 7.02 -10.24 15.45
C LYS A 188 8.23 -11.14 15.37
#